data_AF-M1UWI2-F1
#
_entry.id   AF-M1UWI2-F1
#
_cell.length_a   1.000
_cell.length_b   1.000
_cell.length_c   1.000
_cell.angle_alpha   90.00
_cell.angle_beta   90.00
_cell.angle_gamma   90.00
#
_symmetry.space_group_name_H-M   'P 1'
#
loop_
_entity.id
_entity.type
_entity.pdbx_description
1 polymer ?
#
loop_
_entity_poly.entity_id
_entity_poly.type
_entity_poly.pdbx_seq_one_letter_code
_entity_poly.pdbx_strand_id
1 'polypeptide(L)'
;MPHRCEVNDQIPALQRAFCEEVCAPELLPFRASLVEDIEAVIAFQEQRVGQHSAYASSGDREESDTETAFRRSLVAQLQRMDLERVRYLLASYLRVRLWKLQRHAAYYQQEAEGGSQTSMGRLSMHEQRFLKAYLDNLATCLHEAFLKHIPESLRGLTDTEKHQSGRNTEIRMVTEPDFSETVMAVAGSPGQLAASVSAEQAAADSASMPEIHCVSYSMVRDDILQEQISLL
;
A
#
# COMPACT_ATOMS: atom_id res chain seq x y z
N MET A 1 14.37 -13.17 24.85
CA MET A 1 14.80 -11.75 24.99
C MET A 1 15.22 -11.27 23.62
N PRO A 2 14.35 -10.65 22.80
CA PRO A 2 14.78 -10.15 21.52
C PRO A 2 15.18 -8.67 21.62
N HIS A 3 16.42 -8.43 21.21
CA HIS A 3 16.91 -7.30 20.42
C HIS A 3 16.58 -5.88 20.89
N ARG A 4 17.48 -5.32 21.70
CA ARG A 4 17.75 -3.88 21.71
C ARG A 4 18.76 -3.56 20.59
N CYS A 5 18.48 -2.48 19.85
CA CYS A 5 19.21 -1.92 18.71
C CYS A 5 19.14 -2.75 17.42
N GLU A 6 18.24 -2.37 16.52
CA GLU A 6 18.62 -1.56 15.35
C GLU A 6 17.64 -0.38 15.31
N VAL A 7 17.99 0.71 14.63
CA VAL A 7 17.18 1.94 14.61
C VAL A 7 15.78 1.62 14.09
N ASN A 8 14.78 2.46 14.40
CA ASN A 8 13.36 2.27 14.08
C ASN A 8 13.07 2.27 12.55
N ASP A 9 13.68 1.34 11.80
CA ASP A 9 13.74 1.29 10.34
C ASP A 9 12.41 0.85 9.73
N GLN A 10 11.54 0.26 10.54
CA GLN A 10 10.18 -0.12 10.17
C GLN A 10 9.32 1.10 9.80
N ILE A 11 9.46 2.23 10.50
CA ILE A 11 8.66 3.43 10.20
C ILE A 11 9.05 4.04 8.85
N PRO A 12 10.34 4.32 8.55
CA PRO A 12 10.77 4.74 7.22
C PRO A 12 10.38 3.73 6.12
N ALA A 13 10.46 2.42 6.41
CA ALA A 13 10.02 1.39 5.46
C ALA A 13 8.52 1.49 5.18
N LEU A 14 7.68 1.75 6.20
CA LEU A 14 6.24 1.96 6.03
C LEU A 14 5.94 3.26 5.27
N GLN A 15 6.71 4.33 5.52
CA GLN A 15 6.60 5.58 4.76
C GLN A 15 6.89 5.35 3.27
N ARG A 16 7.96 4.61 2.97
CA ARG A 16 8.32 4.24 1.60
C ARG A 16 7.23 3.39 0.96
N ALA A 17 6.78 2.34 1.64
CA ALA A 17 5.71 1.48 1.16
C ALA A 17 4.42 2.27 0.88
N PHE A 18 4.11 3.25 1.72
CA PHE A 18 2.98 4.15 1.50
C PHE A 18 3.16 5.02 0.26
N CYS A 19 4.31 5.67 0.07
CA CYS A 19 4.57 6.47 -1.13
C CYS A 19 4.52 5.60 -2.39
N GLU A 20 5.20 4.44 -2.38
CA GLU A 20 5.19 3.50 -3.50
C GLU A 20 3.77 3.04 -3.85
N GLU A 21 2.95 2.74 -2.84
CA GLU A 21 1.56 2.37 -3.04
C GLU A 21 0.70 3.54 -3.51
N VAL A 22 1.02 4.79 -3.19
CA VAL A 22 0.29 5.95 -3.74
C VAL A 22 0.64 6.17 -5.21
N CYS A 23 1.91 5.98 -5.57
CA CYS A 23 2.44 6.34 -6.89
C CYS A 23 2.32 5.23 -7.94
N ALA A 24 2.22 3.96 -7.52
CA ALA A 24 2.00 2.87 -8.47
C ALA A 24 0.57 2.89 -9.05
N PRO A 25 0.37 2.63 -10.35
CA PRO A 25 -0.97 2.52 -10.94
C PRO A 25 -1.69 1.22 -10.56
N GLU A 26 -0.94 0.17 -10.17
CA GLU A 26 -1.47 -1.10 -9.68
C GLU A 26 -1.27 -1.29 -8.18
N LEU A 27 -1.96 -2.27 -7.60
CA LEU A 27 -1.77 -2.74 -6.24
C LEU A 27 -0.44 -3.49 -6.11
N LEU A 28 0.45 -3.00 -5.27
CA LEU A 28 1.75 -3.63 -5.03
C LEU A 28 1.64 -4.87 -4.12
N PRO A 29 2.69 -5.71 -4.00
CA PRO A 29 2.72 -6.82 -3.06
C PRO A 29 2.43 -6.40 -1.61
N PHE A 30 1.63 -7.19 -0.89
CA PHE A 30 1.30 -6.88 0.50
C PHE A 30 2.50 -7.13 1.41
N ARG A 31 3.00 -6.09 2.07
CA ARG A 31 4.15 -6.18 2.99
C ARG A 31 3.72 -6.72 4.37
N ALA A 32 3.32 -8.00 4.43
CA ALA A 32 2.74 -8.63 5.63
C ALA A 32 3.63 -8.51 6.88
N SER A 33 4.91 -8.88 6.76
CA SER A 33 5.87 -8.82 7.87
C SER A 33 6.02 -7.40 8.43
N LEU A 34 6.11 -6.39 7.56
CA LEU A 34 6.23 -5.00 7.95
C LEU A 34 4.97 -4.50 8.69
N VAL A 35 3.79 -4.89 8.23
CA VAL A 35 2.53 -4.52 8.88
C VAL A 35 2.43 -5.16 10.26
N GLU A 36 2.70 -6.46 10.38
CA GLU A 36 2.70 -7.19 11.65
C GLU A 36 3.68 -6.58 12.66
N ASP A 37 4.88 -6.24 12.19
CA ASP A 37 5.92 -5.56 12.97
C ASP A 37 5.45 -4.20 13.49
N ILE A 38 4.87 -3.36 12.62
CA ILE A 38 4.37 -2.03 13.01
C ILE A 38 3.19 -2.16 13.98
N GLU A 39 2.28 -3.11 13.77
CA GLU A 39 1.18 -3.38 14.70
C GLU A 39 1.70 -3.78 16.08
N ALA A 40 2.73 -4.63 16.14
CA ALA A 40 3.38 -5.00 17.39
C ALA A 40 4.05 -3.79 18.08
N VAL A 41 4.73 -2.92 17.32
CA VAL A 41 5.32 -1.68 17.85
C VAL A 41 4.26 -0.74 18.39
N ILE A 42 3.16 -0.55 17.67
CA ILE A 42 2.01 0.26 18.10
C ILE A 42 1.47 -0.30 19.41
N ALA A 43 1.12 -1.60 19.47
CA ALA A 43 0.55 -2.23 20.65
C ALA A 43 1.47 -2.12 21.88
N PHE A 44 2.78 -2.31 21.69
CA PHE A 44 3.76 -2.16 22.77
C PHE A 44 3.86 -0.72 23.28
N GLN A 45 3.90 0.27 22.38
CA GLN A 45 3.92 1.68 22.80
C GLN A 45 2.61 2.11 23.47
N GLU A 46 1.46 1.62 23.01
CA GLU A 46 0.16 1.90 23.61
C GLU A 46 0.11 1.48 25.08
N GLN A 47 0.59 0.28 25.38
CA GLN A 47 0.67 -0.23 26.75
C GLN A 47 1.56 0.65 27.63
N ARG A 48 2.72 1.11 27.10
CA ARG A 48 3.66 1.96 27.84
C ARG A 48 3.06 3.34 28.14
N VAL A 49 2.45 3.99 27.15
CA VAL A 49 1.79 5.29 27.33
C VAL A 49 0.63 5.17 28.32
N GLY A 50 -0.15 4.08 28.25
CA GLY A 50 -1.23 3.79 29.20
C GLY A 50 -0.75 3.66 30.65
N GLN A 51 0.36 2.96 30.88
CA GLN A 51 0.96 2.83 32.22
C GLN A 51 1.36 4.19 32.79
N HIS A 52 2.04 5.04 32.01
CA HIS A 52 2.45 6.38 32.45
C HIS A 52 1.24 7.29 32.79
N SER A 53 0.14 7.16 32.06
CA SER A 53 -1.10 7.90 32.36
C SER A 53 -1.75 7.44 33.67
N ALA A 54 -1.71 6.14 33.99
CA ALA A 54 -2.30 5.59 35.20
C ALA A 54 -1.55 6.04 36.48
N TYR A 55 -0.21 6.03 36.45
CA TYR A 55 0.61 6.52 37.58
C TYR A 55 0.46 8.02 37.82
N ALA A 56 0.18 8.81 36.78
CA ALA A 56 -0.05 10.25 36.93
C ALA A 56 -1.37 10.57 37.67
N SER A 57 -2.34 9.63 37.65
CA SER A 57 -3.65 9.79 38.29
C SER A 57 -3.71 9.28 39.74
N SER A 58 -2.70 8.54 40.23
CA SER A 58 -2.75 7.88 41.55
C SER A 58 -2.41 8.77 42.76
N GLY A 59 -2.32 10.09 42.60
CA GLY A 59 -2.44 11.05 43.72
C GLY A 59 -1.29 11.15 44.74
N ASP A 60 -0.31 10.24 44.73
CA ASP A 60 0.86 10.30 45.62
C ASP A 60 1.84 11.39 45.15
N ARG A 61 1.62 12.64 45.58
CA ARG A 61 2.48 13.79 45.24
C ARG A 61 3.26 14.27 46.46
N GLU A 62 4.57 14.07 46.45
CA GLU A 62 5.50 14.88 47.25
C GLU A 62 5.82 16.20 46.50
N GLU A 63 5.91 17.29 47.24
CA GLU A 63 5.91 18.68 46.74
C GLU A 63 7.20 19.07 45.98
N SER A 64 8.28 18.28 46.10
CA SER A 64 9.53 18.48 45.33
C SER A 64 9.52 17.85 43.93
N ASP A 65 8.43 17.21 43.53
CA ASP A 65 8.34 16.36 42.33
C ASP A 65 7.54 16.99 41.16
N THR A 66 7.17 18.27 41.27
CA THR A 66 6.31 18.98 40.29
C THR A 66 6.98 19.15 38.92
N GLU A 67 8.26 19.55 38.89
CA GLU A 67 9.09 19.63 37.67
C GLU A 67 9.23 18.24 37.01
N THR A 68 9.52 17.21 37.81
CA THR A 68 9.69 15.83 37.33
C THR A 68 8.36 15.26 36.80
N ALA A 69 7.24 15.55 37.47
CA ALA A 69 5.90 15.15 37.05
C ALA A 69 5.49 15.86 35.75
N PHE A 70 5.76 17.16 35.62
CA PHE A 70 5.51 17.92 34.39
C PHE A 70 6.32 17.33 33.22
N ARG A 71 7.63 17.08 33.41
CA ARG A 71 8.48 16.43 32.39
C ARG A 71 7.95 15.06 31.98
N ARG A 72 7.52 14.23 32.94
CA ARG A 72 6.93 12.90 32.65
C ARG A 72 5.61 13.02 31.86
N SER A 73 4.74 13.95 32.24
CA SER A 73 3.50 14.23 31.52
C SER A 73 3.77 14.69 30.08
N LEU A 74 4.71 15.61 29.90
CA LEU A 74 5.11 16.09 28.57
C LEU A 74 5.65 14.94 27.70
N VAL A 75 6.52 14.10 28.24
CA VAL A 75 7.05 12.92 27.52
C VAL A 75 5.93 11.96 27.13
N ALA A 76 4.97 11.69 28.02
CA ALA A 76 3.83 10.83 27.70
C ALA A 76 2.94 11.42 26.59
N GLN A 77 2.74 12.74 26.58
CA GLN A 77 2.00 13.43 25.51
C GLN A 77 2.74 13.35 24.17
N LEU A 78 4.06 13.55 24.15
CA LEU A 78 4.87 13.40 22.94
C LEU A 78 4.80 11.98 22.39
N GLN A 79 4.96 10.97 23.26
CA GLN A 79 4.83 9.57 22.86
C GLN A 79 3.45 9.25 22.29
N ARG A 80 2.37 9.81 22.88
CA ARG A 80 1.01 9.64 22.36
C ARG A 80 0.85 10.26 20.97
N MET A 81 1.38 11.45 20.76
CA MET A 81 1.35 12.14 19.47
C MET A 81 2.12 11.34 18.40
N ASP A 82 3.32 10.84 18.73
CA ASP A 82 4.11 10.02 17.81
C ASP A 82 3.38 8.72 17.44
N LEU A 83 2.75 8.07 18.42
CA LEU A 83 1.94 6.87 18.21
C LEU A 83 0.75 7.15 17.28
N GLU A 84 0.06 8.28 17.46
CA GLU A 84 -1.02 8.71 16.55
C GLU A 84 -0.53 8.92 15.12
N ARG A 85 0.69 9.46 14.93
CA ARG A 85 1.30 9.62 13.60
C ARG A 85 1.59 8.28 12.93
N VAL A 86 2.09 7.30 13.67
CA VAL A 86 2.35 5.94 13.14
C VAL A 86 1.04 5.24 12.79
N ARG A 87 0.02 5.30 13.64
CA ARG A 87 -1.31 4.76 13.33
C ARG A 87 -1.92 5.41 12.09
N TYR A 88 -1.80 6.73 11.97
CA TYR A 88 -2.28 7.46 10.79
C TYR A 88 -1.58 6.96 9.53
N LEU A 89 -0.26 6.78 9.57
CA LEU A 89 0.51 6.30 8.43
C LEU A 89 0.09 4.87 8.04
N LEU A 90 0.00 3.94 9.00
CA LEU A 90 -0.46 2.57 8.74
C LEU A 90 -1.88 2.55 8.15
N ALA A 91 -2.80 3.31 8.74
CA ALA A 91 -4.16 3.41 8.24
C ALA A 91 -4.21 4.01 6.83
N SER A 92 -3.35 4.99 6.53
CA SER A 92 -3.27 5.61 5.20
C SER A 92 -2.78 4.61 4.16
N TYR A 93 -1.74 3.84 4.47
CA TYR A 93 -1.27 2.73 3.63
C TYR A 93 -2.38 1.73 3.32
N LEU A 94 -3.04 1.21 4.35
CA LEU A 94 -4.12 0.22 4.17
C LEU A 94 -5.33 0.80 3.40
N ARG A 95 -5.67 2.08 3.60
CA ARG A 95 -6.78 2.73 2.88
C ARG A 95 -6.49 2.89 1.40
N VAL A 96 -5.27 3.29 1.02
CA VAL A 96 -4.89 3.43 -0.40
C VAL A 96 -4.98 2.07 -1.09
N ARG A 97 -4.51 1.01 -0.43
CA ARG A 97 -4.64 -0.36 -0.94
C ARG A 97 -6.09 -0.77 -1.15
N LEU A 98 -6.96 -0.56 -0.16
CA LEU A 98 -8.39 -0.84 -0.30
C LEU A 98 -9.05 -0.03 -1.42
N TRP A 99 -8.67 1.23 -1.60
CA TRP A 99 -9.19 2.06 -2.68
C TRP A 99 -8.81 1.52 -4.07
N LYS A 100 -7.54 1.14 -4.27
CA LYS A 100 -7.09 0.49 -5.51
C LYS A 100 -7.79 -0.84 -5.75
N LEU A 101 -7.94 -1.63 -4.69
CA LEU A 101 -8.63 -2.91 -4.74
C LEU A 101 -10.10 -2.76 -5.15
N GLN A 102 -10.81 -1.74 -4.64
CA GLN A 102 -12.18 -1.44 -5.04
C GLN A 102 -12.27 -0.99 -6.51
N ARG A 103 -11.34 -0.17 -6.98
CA ARG A 103 -11.32 0.36 -8.35
C ARG A 103 -11.16 -0.72 -9.42
N HIS A 104 -10.40 -1.77 -9.10
CA HIS A 104 -10.09 -2.88 -10.01
C HIS A 104 -10.49 -4.24 -9.40
N ALA A 105 -11.64 -4.28 -8.72
CA ALA A 105 -12.05 -5.44 -7.92
C ALA A 105 -12.16 -6.74 -8.76
N ALA A 106 -12.87 -6.69 -9.89
CA ALA A 106 -13.03 -7.86 -10.76
C ALA A 106 -11.68 -8.35 -11.32
N TYR A 107 -10.78 -7.42 -11.67
CA TYR A 107 -9.43 -7.74 -12.14
C TYR A 107 -8.62 -8.50 -11.08
N TYR A 108 -8.56 -7.98 -9.85
CA TYR A 108 -7.81 -8.64 -8.76
C TYR A 108 -8.44 -9.97 -8.32
N GLN A 109 -9.76 -10.13 -8.45
CA GLN A 109 -10.42 -11.40 -8.17
C GLN A 109 -10.04 -12.46 -9.21
N GLN A 110 -10.05 -12.09 -10.49
CA GLN A 110 -9.60 -12.97 -11.56
C GLN A 110 -8.11 -13.31 -11.43
N GLU A 111 -7.28 -12.35 -11.02
CA GLU A 111 -5.86 -12.57 -10.76
C GLU A 111 -5.64 -13.57 -9.61
N ALA A 112 -6.43 -13.46 -8.53
CA ALA A 112 -6.39 -14.35 -7.38
C ALA A 112 -6.85 -15.79 -7.71
N GLU A 113 -7.88 -15.93 -8.55
CA GLU A 113 -8.42 -17.23 -8.98
C GLU A 113 -7.55 -17.91 -10.06
N GLY A 114 -6.93 -17.11 -10.94
CA GLY A 114 -6.12 -17.59 -12.07
C GLY A 114 -4.77 -18.19 -11.68
N GLY A 115 -4.37 -18.11 -10.40
CA GLY A 115 -3.17 -18.76 -9.88
C GLY A 115 -1.86 -18.32 -10.54
N SER A 116 -1.83 -17.13 -11.14
CA SER A 116 -0.60 -16.58 -11.73
C SER A 116 0.49 -16.46 -10.66
N GLN A 117 1.75 -16.70 -11.02
CA GLN A 117 2.86 -16.50 -10.09
C GLN A 117 2.96 -15.04 -9.61
N THR A 118 2.46 -14.08 -10.40
CA THR A 118 2.36 -12.67 -10.03
C THR A 118 1.29 -12.36 -8.98
N SER A 119 0.27 -13.23 -8.80
CA SER A 119 -0.77 -13.04 -7.78
C SER A 119 -0.36 -13.54 -6.39
N MET A 120 0.68 -14.38 -6.30
CA MET A 120 1.08 -15.00 -5.04
C MET A 120 1.72 -13.95 -4.12
N GLY A 121 1.00 -13.57 -3.05
CA GLY A 121 1.47 -12.59 -2.06
C GLY A 121 1.04 -11.13 -2.32
N ARG A 122 0.23 -10.87 -3.36
CA ARG A 122 -0.24 -9.50 -3.64
C ARG A 122 -1.32 -9.01 -2.67
N LEU A 123 -2.23 -9.90 -2.26
CA LEU A 123 -3.34 -9.58 -1.36
C LEU A 123 -3.13 -10.26 0.01
N SER A 124 -3.40 -9.51 1.08
CA SER A 124 -3.54 -10.08 2.42
C SER A 124 -4.78 -10.97 2.54
N MET A 125 -4.80 -11.85 3.55
CA MET A 125 -5.99 -12.68 3.83
C MET A 125 -7.25 -11.82 4.10
N HIS A 126 -7.07 -10.67 4.74
CA HIS A 126 -8.17 -9.74 5.02
C HIS A 126 -8.64 -9.03 3.74
N GLU A 127 -7.71 -8.65 2.86
CA GLU A 127 -8.01 -8.05 1.56
C GLU A 127 -8.77 -9.02 0.65
N GLN A 128 -8.38 -10.31 0.62
CA GLN A 128 -9.09 -11.34 -0.15
C GLN A 128 -10.54 -11.53 0.34
N ARG A 129 -10.74 -11.59 1.65
CA ARG A 129 -12.10 -11.68 2.24
C ARG A 129 -12.93 -10.45 1.91
N PHE A 130 -12.34 -9.26 2.04
CA PHE A 130 -12.99 -8.01 1.69
C PHE A 130 -13.38 -7.97 0.21
N LEU A 131 -12.48 -8.37 -0.69
CA LEU A 131 -12.71 -8.37 -2.13
C LEU A 131 -13.91 -9.24 -2.51
N LYS A 132 -13.94 -10.48 -2.00
CA LYS A 132 -15.04 -11.41 -2.23
C LYS A 132 -16.37 -10.83 -1.75
N ALA A 133 -16.41 -10.37 -0.50
CA ALA A 133 -17.62 -9.77 0.07
C ALA A 133 -18.07 -8.52 -0.69
N TYR A 134 -17.13 -7.70 -1.17
CA TYR A 134 -17.44 -6.49 -1.95
C TYR A 134 -18.09 -6.85 -3.29
N LEU A 135 -17.52 -7.80 -4.03
CA LEU A 135 -18.07 -8.25 -5.31
C LEU A 135 -19.43 -8.94 -5.16
N ASP A 136 -19.61 -9.78 -4.14
CA ASP A 136 -20.89 -10.44 -3.87
C ASP A 136 -22.00 -9.42 -3.57
N ASN A 137 -21.69 -8.41 -2.75
CA ASN A 137 -22.63 -7.32 -2.43
C ASN A 137 -22.93 -6.44 -3.64
N LEU A 138 -21.90 -6.12 -4.45
CA LEU A 138 -22.07 -5.34 -5.68
C LEU A 138 -22.94 -6.09 -6.68
N ALA A 139 -22.69 -7.38 -6.90
CA ALA A 139 -23.49 -8.21 -7.80
C ALA A 139 -24.95 -8.29 -7.34
N THR A 140 -25.19 -8.48 -6.04
CA THR A 140 -26.53 -8.50 -5.45
C THR A 140 -27.25 -7.16 -5.65
N CYS A 141 -26.57 -6.04 -5.36
CA CYS A 141 -27.11 -4.70 -5.53
C CYS A 141 -27.47 -4.40 -7.00
N LEU A 142 -26.56 -4.69 -7.93
CA LEU A 142 -26.82 -4.50 -9.37
C LEU A 142 -27.97 -5.41 -9.85
N HIS A 143 -28.03 -6.64 -9.33
CA HIS A 143 -29.08 -7.59 -9.68
C HIS A 143 -30.46 -7.11 -9.25
N GLU A 144 -30.58 -6.66 -8.00
CA GLU A 144 -31.82 -6.13 -7.45
C GLU A 144 -32.23 -4.80 -8.09
N ALA A 145 -31.25 -3.95 -8.39
CA ALA A 145 -31.49 -2.64 -8.99
C ALA A 145 -31.98 -2.73 -10.44
N PHE A 146 -31.31 -3.54 -11.29
CA PHE A 146 -31.67 -3.58 -12.72
C PHE A 146 -31.36 -4.87 -13.48
N LEU A 147 -30.35 -5.70 -13.13
CA LEU A 147 -29.99 -6.85 -13.99
C LEU A 147 -31.11 -7.88 -14.11
N LYS A 148 -32.00 -7.99 -13.12
CA LYS A 148 -33.19 -8.85 -13.18
C LYS A 148 -34.14 -8.52 -14.35
N HIS A 149 -34.09 -7.28 -14.86
CA HIS A 149 -34.91 -6.83 -15.99
C HIS A 149 -34.18 -6.93 -17.35
N ILE A 150 -32.87 -7.21 -17.34
CA ILE A 150 -32.05 -7.38 -18.54
C ILE A 150 -32.13 -8.83 -19.03
N PRO A 151 -32.10 -9.11 -20.34
CA PRO A 151 -32.01 -10.47 -20.89
C PRO A 151 -30.76 -11.22 -20.41
N GLU A 152 -30.86 -12.54 -20.23
CA GLU A 152 -29.77 -13.37 -19.67
C GLU A 152 -28.44 -13.25 -20.42
N SER A 153 -28.48 -13.04 -21.74
CA SER A 153 -27.28 -12.87 -22.57
C SER A 153 -26.46 -11.63 -22.25
N LEU A 154 -27.03 -10.64 -21.54
CA LEU A 154 -26.38 -9.37 -21.21
C LEU A 154 -26.25 -9.16 -19.69
N ARG A 155 -26.47 -10.20 -18.88
CA ARG A 155 -26.36 -10.12 -17.41
C ARG A 155 -24.94 -10.32 -16.89
N GLY A 156 -23.99 -10.72 -17.74
CA GLY A 156 -22.60 -10.89 -17.34
C GLY A 156 -21.98 -9.56 -16.90
N LEU A 157 -21.17 -9.60 -15.85
CA LEU A 157 -20.48 -8.43 -15.30
C LEU A 157 -19.00 -8.38 -15.70
N THR A 158 -18.52 -9.43 -16.38
CA THR A 158 -17.11 -9.61 -16.74
C THR A 158 -16.94 -9.95 -18.21
N ASP A 159 -17.94 -9.66 -19.06
CA ASP A 159 -17.89 -10.03 -20.46
C ASP A 159 -16.88 -9.18 -21.24
N THR A 160 -16.27 -9.81 -22.23
CA THR A 160 -15.36 -9.19 -23.18
C THR A 160 -15.94 -9.39 -24.58
N GLU A 161 -16.63 -8.36 -25.10
CA GLU A 161 -17.21 -8.44 -26.43
C GLU A 161 -16.24 -7.89 -27.48
N LYS A 162 -15.99 -8.71 -28.52
CA LYS A 162 -15.29 -8.28 -29.73
C LYS A 162 -16.32 -7.80 -30.74
N HIS A 163 -16.54 -6.49 -30.84
CA HIS A 163 -17.39 -5.93 -31.89
C HIS A 163 -16.70 -6.08 -33.26
N GLN A 164 -17.38 -6.73 -34.21
CA GLN A 164 -16.91 -6.92 -35.59
C GLN A 164 -17.13 -5.69 -36.48
N SER A 165 -17.38 -4.51 -35.89
CA SER A 165 -17.76 -3.30 -36.60
C SER A 165 -16.54 -2.46 -36.99
N GLY A 166 -15.70 -2.93 -37.90
CA GLY A 166 -14.74 -2.15 -38.71
C GLY A 166 -13.62 -1.36 -37.98
N ARG A 167 -13.71 -1.18 -36.66
CA ARG A 167 -12.65 -0.75 -35.76
C ARG A 167 -12.41 -1.90 -34.79
N ASN A 168 -11.18 -2.39 -34.72
CA ASN A 168 -10.75 -3.39 -33.74
C ASN A 168 -10.74 -2.78 -32.33
N THR A 169 -11.91 -2.45 -31.77
CA THR A 169 -12.03 -1.97 -30.39
C THR A 169 -12.74 -3.06 -29.60
N GLU A 170 -11.96 -3.85 -28.87
CA GLU A 170 -12.46 -4.81 -27.88
C GLU A 170 -12.98 -4.01 -26.68
N ILE A 171 -14.27 -4.16 -26.35
CA ILE A 171 -14.85 -3.52 -25.16
C ILE A 171 -14.71 -4.52 -24.02
N ARG A 172 -13.87 -4.21 -23.03
CA ARG A 172 -13.72 -4.99 -21.80
C ARG A 172 -14.52 -4.33 -20.69
N MET A 173 -15.40 -5.09 -20.02
CA MET A 173 -16.14 -4.58 -18.85
C MET A 173 -15.30 -4.57 -17.57
N VAL A 174 -14.26 -5.39 -17.51
CA VAL A 174 -13.33 -5.41 -16.37
C VAL A 174 -12.31 -4.27 -16.52
N THR A 175 -12.25 -3.40 -15.52
CA THR A 175 -11.27 -2.31 -15.45
C THR A 175 -9.93 -2.84 -14.96
N GLU A 176 -8.88 -2.66 -15.77
CA GLU A 176 -7.50 -3.04 -15.45
C GLU A 176 -6.68 -1.81 -15.03
N PRO A 177 -5.63 -1.96 -14.21
CA PRO A 177 -4.67 -0.89 -13.94
C PRO A 177 -4.00 -0.40 -15.23
N ASP A 178 -3.72 0.90 -15.33
CA ASP A 178 -3.02 1.46 -16.48
C ASP A 178 -1.50 1.35 -16.30
N PHE A 179 -0.90 0.35 -16.94
CA PHE A 179 0.55 0.16 -16.91
C PHE A 179 1.34 1.18 -17.72
N SER A 180 0.68 1.98 -18.55
CA SER A 180 1.34 3.04 -19.35
C SER A 180 1.42 4.39 -18.63
N GLU A 181 0.91 4.46 -17.40
CA GLU A 181 1.00 5.65 -16.56
C GLU A 181 2.46 6.02 -16.28
N THR A 182 2.76 7.32 -16.35
CA THR A 182 4.12 7.82 -16.10
C THR A 182 4.33 7.99 -14.60
N VAL A 183 5.39 7.37 -14.09
CA VAL A 183 5.76 7.41 -12.67
C VAL A 183 7.14 8.03 -12.48
N MET A 184 7.36 8.63 -11.32
CA MET A 184 8.67 9.11 -10.88
C MET A 184 9.37 7.99 -10.11
N ALA A 185 10.54 7.59 -10.58
CA ALA A 185 11.31 6.48 -10.04
C ALA A 185 12.73 6.91 -9.70
N VAL A 186 13.27 6.32 -8.63
CA VAL A 186 14.65 6.49 -8.17
C VAL A 186 15.32 5.12 -8.06
N ALA A 187 16.52 5.02 -8.61
CA ALA A 187 17.32 3.80 -8.54
C ALA A 187 17.94 3.62 -7.15
N GLY A 188 17.94 2.39 -6.63
CA GLY A 188 18.66 2.05 -5.40
C GLY A 188 20.19 2.12 -5.55
N SER A 189 20.72 2.00 -6.77
CA SER A 189 22.13 2.23 -7.08
C SER A 189 22.32 2.97 -8.41
N PRO A 190 23.37 3.80 -8.53
CA PRO A 190 23.63 4.57 -9.75
C PRO A 190 23.82 3.62 -10.95
N GLY A 191 23.06 3.86 -12.03
CA GLY A 191 23.15 3.10 -13.28
C GLY A 191 22.13 1.97 -13.48
N GLN A 192 21.35 1.58 -12.45
CA GLN A 192 20.31 0.55 -12.61
C GLN A 192 19.13 1.01 -13.47
N LEU A 193 18.65 2.25 -13.28
CA LEU A 193 17.55 2.76 -14.11
C LEU A 193 17.94 2.88 -15.58
N ALA A 194 19.19 3.26 -15.89
CA ALA A 194 19.67 3.36 -17.27
C ALA A 194 19.58 2.02 -18.03
N ALA A 195 19.80 0.88 -17.34
CA ALA A 195 19.67 -0.45 -17.93
C ALA A 195 18.21 -0.83 -18.25
N SER A 196 17.25 -0.40 -17.42
CA SER A 196 15.81 -0.65 -17.60
C SER A 196 15.15 0.31 -18.62
N VAL A 197 15.63 1.54 -18.72
CA VAL A 197 14.97 2.63 -19.46
C VAL A 197 15.51 2.81 -20.88
N SER A 198 16.76 2.45 -21.18
CA SER A 198 17.33 2.66 -22.51
C SER A 198 18.57 1.80 -22.83
N ALA A 199 18.40 0.92 -23.81
CA ALA A 199 19.46 0.48 -24.71
C ALA A 199 19.97 1.60 -25.66
N GLU A 200 19.55 2.86 -25.49
CA GLU A 200 19.75 3.91 -26.51
C GLU A 200 20.45 5.21 -26.08
N GLN A 201 20.86 5.43 -24.83
CA GLN A 201 21.77 6.53 -24.50
C GLN A 201 22.46 6.32 -23.14
N ALA A 202 23.60 5.64 -23.15
CA ALA A 202 24.57 5.71 -22.06
C ALA A 202 25.60 6.81 -22.38
N ALA A 203 25.32 8.04 -21.93
CA ALA A 203 26.39 8.96 -21.61
C ALA A 203 26.75 8.71 -20.14
N ALA A 204 27.90 8.06 -19.94
CA ALA A 204 28.52 7.92 -18.64
C ALA A 204 28.77 9.31 -18.07
N ASP A 205 28.20 9.62 -16.90
CA ASP A 205 28.75 10.62 -16.01
C ASP A 205 28.51 10.26 -14.55
N SER A 206 29.50 10.65 -13.76
CA SER A 206 29.88 10.13 -12.45
C SER A 206 28.87 10.33 -11.32
N ALA A 207 28.88 9.36 -10.39
CA ALA A 207 28.20 9.35 -9.10
C ALA A 207 28.24 10.69 -8.32
N SER A 208 27.06 11.16 -7.86
CA SER A 208 26.88 11.63 -6.47
C SER A 208 25.43 11.94 -6.04
N MET A 209 24.41 11.78 -6.90
CA MET A 209 23.01 12.03 -6.52
C MET A 209 22.11 10.88 -6.98
N PRO A 210 21.05 10.53 -6.21
CA PRO A 210 20.00 9.67 -6.74
C PRO A 210 19.33 10.41 -7.91
N GLU A 211 19.50 9.90 -9.12
CA GLU A 211 18.82 10.44 -10.30
C GLU A 211 17.33 10.05 -10.25
N ILE A 212 16.46 11.06 -10.39
CA ILE A 212 15.02 10.89 -10.49
C ILE A 212 14.67 10.85 -11.96
N HIS A 213 13.99 9.78 -12.40
CA HIS A 213 13.55 9.64 -13.79
C HIS A 213 12.03 9.56 -13.87
N CYS A 214 11.46 10.17 -14.91
CA CYS A 214 10.04 10.03 -15.28
C CYS A 214 9.94 8.99 -16.39
N VAL A 215 9.30 7.86 -16.11
CA VAL A 215 9.27 6.70 -17.02
C VAL A 215 7.90 6.04 -17.01
N SER A 216 7.57 5.29 -18.06
CA SER A 216 6.35 4.47 -18.09
C SER A 216 6.44 3.38 -17.03
N TYR A 217 5.41 3.21 -16.20
CA TYR A 217 5.39 2.20 -15.14
C TYR A 217 5.68 0.79 -15.68
N SER A 218 5.18 0.46 -16.86
CA SER A 218 5.42 -0.82 -17.55
C SER A 218 6.90 -1.18 -17.72
N MET A 219 7.80 -0.18 -17.82
CA MET A 219 9.24 -0.41 -18.04
C MET A 219 9.98 -0.77 -16.75
N VAL A 220 9.53 -0.23 -15.61
CA VAL A 220 10.19 -0.37 -14.31
C VAL A 220 9.44 -1.29 -13.35
N ARG A 221 8.28 -1.82 -13.77
CA ARG A 221 7.41 -2.65 -12.96
C ARG A 221 8.13 -3.84 -12.30
N ASP A 222 8.88 -4.61 -13.08
CA ASP A 222 9.55 -5.81 -12.58
C ASP A 222 10.66 -5.47 -11.59
N ASP A 223 11.37 -4.37 -11.82
CA ASP A 223 12.43 -3.87 -10.92
C ASP A 223 11.86 -3.31 -9.61
N ILE A 224 10.66 -2.72 -9.65
CA ILE A 224 9.91 -2.29 -8.45
C ILE A 224 9.47 -3.52 -7.64
N LEU A 225 8.96 -4.56 -8.30
CA LEU A 225 8.57 -5.81 -7.64
C LEU A 225 9.75 -6.54 -7.01
N GLN A 226 10.96 -6.34 -7.54
CA GLN A 226 12.22 -6.86 -6.98
C GLN A 226 12.86 -5.91 -5.95
N GLU A 227 12.20 -4.82 -5.57
CA GLU A 227 12.70 -3.79 -4.64
C GLU A 227 14.04 -3.14 -5.07
N GLN A 228 14.35 -3.12 -6.37
CA GLN A 228 15.56 -2.48 -6.91
C GLN A 228 15.35 -0.99 -7.19
N ILE A 229 14.11 -0.61 -7.48
CA ILE A 229 13.67 0.75 -7.78
C ILE A 229 12.57 1.13 -6.78
N SER A 230 12.64 2.37 -6.29
CA SER A 230 11.57 2.95 -5.47
C SER A 230 10.86 4.07 -6.21
N LEU A 231 9.55 4.17 -5.99
CA LEU A 231 8.74 5.28 -6.49
C LEU A 231 8.74 6.44 -5.50
N LEU A 232 8.61 7.66 -6.03
CA LEU A 232 8.53 8.91 -5.26
C LEU A 232 7.14 9.52 -5.28
#